data_AF-A0A2A6P3Z3-F1
#
_entry.id   AF-A0A2A6P3Z3-F1
#
_cell.length_a   1.000
_cell.length_b   1.000
_cell.length_c   1.000
_cell.angle_alpha   90.00
_cell.angle_beta   90.00
_cell.angle_gamma   90.00
#
_symmetry.space_group_name_H-M   'P 1'
#
loop_
_entity.id
_entity.type
_entity.pdbx_description
1 polymer ?
#
loop_
_entity_poly.entity_id
_entity_poly.type
_entity_poly.pdbx_seq_one_letter_code
_entity_poly.pdbx_strand_id
1 'polypeptide(L)'
;MDQERTNRLIAVLLRNEGFDEIKAHVAAGHPLSELREAIRGTGWRFLVTNSGRDLSLARIEALETEFQDAVRDLEVAAKELRVQDMEAPDLSDQFAQVRVRTKVARLARAAELVGVRVARYLLPGEAPPDGPIERCLETAGFEWNGGDMVTEIWSADHEQRRREALVKLRSTERNRISQPEVTDAE
;
A
#
# COMPACT_ATOMS: atom_id res chain seq x y z
N MET A 1 26.10 -38.25 8.22
CA MET A 1 25.62 -37.40 9.32
C MET A 1 24.16 -37.72 9.55
N ASP A 2 23.74 -37.77 10.80
CA ASP A 2 22.42 -38.21 11.23
C ASP A 2 21.37 -37.11 10.98
N GLN A 3 20.32 -37.40 10.21
CA GLN A 3 19.26 -36.46 9.79
C GLN A 3 18.70 -35.66 10.98
N GLU A 4 18.56 -36.33 12.12
CA GLU A 4 18.04 -35.76 13.35
C GLU A 4 18.97 -34.70 13.95
N ARG A 5 20.29 -34.87 13.79
CA ARG A 5 21.28 -33.88 14.25
C ARG A 5 21.23 -32.63 13.38
N THR A 6 21.06 -32.75 12.07
CA THR A 6 20.97 -31.60 11.16
C THR A 6 19.69 -30.79 11.43
N ASN A 7 18.55 -31.45 11.59
CA ASN A 7 17.28 -30.78 11.94
C ASN A 7 17.38 -30.04 13.28
N ARG A 8 18.01 -30.65 14.30
CA ARG A 8 18.25 -29.99 15.60
C ARG A 8 19.17 -28.78 15.46
N LEU A 9 20.22 -28.86 14.64
CA LEU A 9 21.12 -27.73 14.39
C LEU A 9 20.39 -26.58 13.70
N ILE A 10 19.62 -26.83 12.65
CA ILE A 10 18.83 -25.81 11.95
C ILE A 10 17.81 -25.16 12.91
N ALA A 11 17.13 -25.96 13.74
CA ALA A 11 16.19 -25.44 14.74
C ALA A 11 16.85 -24.58 15.83
N VAL A 12 18.12 -24.83 16.16
CA VAL A 12 18.92 -23.99 17.08
C VAL A 12 19.36 -22.71 16.37
N LEU A 13 19.83 -22.81 15.12
CA LEU A 13 20.23 -21.65 14.33
C LEU A 13 19.06 -20.70 14.09
N LEU A 14 17.86 -21.20 13.77
CA LEU A 14 16.64 -20.39 13.65
C LEU A 14 16.26 -19.67 14.95
N ARG A 15 16.52 -20.28 16.11
CA ARG A 15 16.28 -19.64 17.42
C ARG A 15 17.31 -18.56 17.74
N ASN A 16 18.52 -18.70 17.21
CA ASN A 16 19.64 -17.80 17.47
C ASN A 16 19.89 -16.82 16.31
N GLU A 17 18.96 -16.71 15.36
CA GLU A 17 19.09 -15.84 14.17
C GLU A 17 20.34 -16.15 13.30
N GLY A 18 20.81 -17.39 13.30
CA GLY A 18 21.93 -17.89 12.48
C GLY A 18 21.57 -18.08 11.01
N PHE A 19 21.14 -17.00 10.36
CA PHE A 19 20.64 -17.03 8.98
C PHE A 19 21.72 -17.32 7.94
N ASP A 20 22.94 -16.84 8.19
CA ASP A 20 24.05 -17.03 7.24
C ASP A 20 24.50 -18.49 7.22
N GLU A 21 24.43 -19.18 8.36
CA GLU A 21 24.70 -20.60 8.48
C GLU A 21 23.64 -21.44 7.75
N ILE A 22 22.37 -21.04 7.81
CA ILE A 22 21.29 -21.73 7.07
C ILE A 22 21.45 -21.52 5.56
N LYS A 23 21.80 -20.31 5.12
CA LYS A 23 22.10 -20.03 3.71
C LYS A 23 23.31 -20.83 3.23
N ALA A 24 24.38 -20.89 4.02
CA ALA A 24 25.56 -21.69 3.72
C ALA A 24 25.22 -23.19 3.62
N HIS A 25 24.33 -23.69 4.48
CA HIS A 25 23.85 -25.07 4.44
C HIS A 25 23.09 -25.36 3.13
N VAL A 26 22.16 -24.50 2.71
CA VAL A 26 21.43 -24.69 1.44
C VAL A 26 22.36 -24.53 0.23
N ALA A 27 23.28 -23.57 0.25
CA ALA A 27 24.26 -23.35 -0.81
C ALA A 27 25.22 -24.54 -0.99
N ALA A 28 25.49 -25.29 0.08
CA ALA A 28 26.26 -26.54 0.03
C ALA A 28 25.48 -27.73 -0.58
N GLY A 29 24.25 -27.51 -1.08
CA GLY A 29 23.44 -28.53 -1.74
C GLY A 29 22.68 -29.44 -0.78
N HIS A 30 22.54 -29.05 0.49
CA HIS A 30 21.78 -29.83 1.46
C HIS A 30 20.27 -29.79 1.17
N PRO A 31 19.51 -30.85 1.48
CA PRO A 31 18.11 -30.98 1.09
C PRO A 31 17.19 -29.92 1.73
N LEU A 32 16.40 -29.21 0.93
CA LEU A 32 15.36 -28.28 1.41
C LEU A 32 14.30 -28.96 2.30
N SER A 33 14.16 -30.28 2.20
CA SER A 33 13.29 -31.07 3.07
C SER A 33 13.67 -30.96 4.54
N GLU A 34 14.97 -30.81 4.87
CA GLU A 34 15.47 -30.65 6.24
C GLU A 34 15.06 -29.31 6.82
N LEU A 35 15.24 -28.24 6.04
CA LEU A 35 14.78 -26.92 6.42
C LEU A 35 13.27 -26.91 6.65
N ARG A 36 12.49 -27.52 5.74
CA ARG A 36 11.03 -27.62 5.86
C ARG A 36 10.58 -28.37 7.12
N GLU A 37 11.26 -29.45 7.48
CA GLU A 37 10.99 -30.17 8.74
C GLU A 37 11.37 -29.32 9.95
N ALA A 38 12.52 -28.63 9.91
CA ALA A 38 13.02 -27.82 11.02
C ALA A 38 12.15 -26.59 11.32
N ILE A 39 11.55 -25.97 10.30
CA ILE A 39 10.63 -24.84 10.48
C ILE A 39 9.17 -25.28 10.69
N ARG A 40 8.85 -26.57 10.53
CA ARG A 40 7.46 -27.05 10.66
C ARG A 40 6.91 -26.72 12.05
N GLY A 41 5.71 -26.14 12.08
CA GLY A 41 5.05 -25.76 13.32
C GLY A 41 5.64 -24.50 13.99
N THR A 42 6.57 -23.81 13.34
CA THR A 42 7.08 -22.49 13.76
C THR A 42 6.48 -21.38 12.90
N GLY A 43 6.59 -20.13 13.34
CA GLY A 43 6.22 -18.96 12.53
C GLY A 43 7.23 -18.61 11.43
N TRP A 44 8.32 -19.38 11.27
CA TRP A 44 9.30 -19.17 10.21
C TRP A 44 8.78 -19.70 8.88
N ARG A 45 8.99 -18.90 7.83
CA ARG A 45 8.69 -19.23 6.44
C ARG A 45 9.96 -19.04 5.61
N PHE A 46 10.10 -19.82 4.56
CA PHE A 46 11.15 -19.60 3.57
C PHE A 46 10.59 -19.50 2.16
N LEU A 47 11.25 -18.70 1.34
CA LEU A 47 11.01 -18.55 -0.07
C LEU A 47 12.28 -18.93 -0.81
N VAL A 48 12.14 -19.80 -1.81
CA VAL A 48 13.23 -20.14 -2.73
C VAL A 48 13.13 -19.23 -3.95
N THR A 49 14.19 -18.51 -4.27
CA THR A 49 14.24 -17.57 -5.40
C THR A 49 15.36 -17.93 -6.38
N ASN A 50 15.44 -17.22 -7.50
CA ASN A 50 16.49 -17.38 -8.52
C ASN A 50 16.72 -18.85 -8.96
N SER A 51 15.62 -19.56 -9.23
CA SER A 51 15.63 -20.97 -9.66
C SER A 51 16.34 -21.93 -8.68
N GLY A 52 16.21 -21.68 -7.38
CA GLY A 52 16.82 -22.56 -6.36
C GLY A 52 18.18 -22.12 -5.85
N ARG A 53 18.72 -21.00 -6.36
CA ARG A 53 20.04 -20.50 -5.97
C ARG A 53 20.02 -19.70 -4.69
N ASP A 54 18.88 -19.09 -4.38
CA ASP A 54 18.74 -18.19 -3.25
C ASP A 54 17.59 -18.61 -2.34
N LEU A 55 17.78 -18.36 -1.05
CA LEU A 55 16.80 -18.61 -0.01
C LEU A 55 16.58 -17.33 0.80
N SER A 56 15.32 -16.96 0.98
CA SER A 56 14.91 -15.91 1.91
C SER A 56 14.09 -16.52 3.04
N LEU A 57 14.33 -16.05 4.27
CA LEU A 57 13.67 -16.50 5.49
C LEU A 57 13.02 -15.31 6.18
N ALA A 58 11.80 -15.49 6.66
CA ALA A 58 11.07 -14.46 7.40
C ALA A 58 10.14 -15.09 8.44
N ARG A 59 9.87 -14.37 9.53
CA ARG A 59 8.77 -14.72 10.44
C ARG A 59 7.47 -14.13 9.91
N ILE A 60 6.46 -14.97 9.72
CA ILE A 60 5.18 -14.52 9.17
C ILE A 60 4.53 -13.46 10.06
N GLU A 61 4.57 -13.64 11.38
CA GLU A 61 4.03 -12.70 12.37
C GLU A 61 4.67 -11.31 12.27
N ALA A 62 5.97 -11.25 11.99
CA ALA A 62 6.69 -9.99 11.82
C ALA A 62 6.27 -9.27 10.53
N LEU A 63 6.09 -10.04 9.44
CA LEU A 63 5.59 -9.50 8.17
C LEU A 63 4.14 -9.00 8.28
N GLU A 64 3.30 -9.74 8.99
CA GLU A 64 1.92 -9.35 9.28
C GLU A 64 1.87 -8.08 10.12
N THR A 65 2.73 -7.97 11.15
CA THR A 65 2.82 -6.76 11.98
C THR A 65 3.22 -5.55 11.13
N GLU A 66 4.24 -5.67 10.28
CA GLU A 66 4.67 -4.61 9.37
C GLU A 66 3.54 -4.19 8.42
N PHE A 67 2.75 -5.15 7.94
CA PHE A 67 1.58 -4.86 7.11
C PHE A 67 0.50 -4.09 7.88
N GLN A 68 0.17 -4.52 9.10
CA GLN A 68 -0.82 -3.84 9.94
C GLN A 68 -0.39 -2.42 10.31
N ASP A 69 0.90 -2.20 10.58
CA ASP A 69 1.43 -0.87 10.85
C ASP A 69 1.36 0.02 9.60
N ALA A 70 1.68 -0.51 8.40
CA ALA A 70 1.53 0.23 7.15
C ALA A 70 0.07 0.63 6.86
N VAL A 71 -0.89 -0.26 7.13
CA VAL A 71 -2.33 0.04 7.02
C VAL A 71 -2.75 1.09 8.05
N ARG A 72 -2.25 1.02 9.28
CA ARG A 72 -2.55 2.03 10.32
C ARG A 72 -2.02 3.41 9.92
N ASP A 73 -0.81 3.49 9.37
CA ASP A 73 -0.24 4.75 8.88
C ASP A 73 -1.08 5.33 7.73
N LEU A 74 -1.57 4.46 6.83
CA LEU A 74 -2.50 4.84 5.78
C LEU A 74 -3.81 5.39 6.37
N GLU A 75 -4.41 4.71 7.36
CA GLU A 75 -5.64 5.15 8.04
C GLU A 75 -5.47 6.53 8.71
N VAL A 76 -4.32 6.78 9.33
CA VAL A 76 -4.02 8.08 9.94
C VAL A 76 -3.94 9.16 8.87
N ALA A 77 -3.24 8.90 7.76
CA ALA A 77 -3.12 9.86 6.67
C ALA A 77 -4.45 10.08 5.93
N ALA A 78 -5.28 9.03 5.79
CA ALA A 78 -6.58 9.12 5.13
C ALA A 78 -7.55 10.06 5.86
N LYS A 79 -7.42 10.23 7.18
CA LYS A 79 -8.20 11.22 7.96
C LYS A 79 -7.91 12.68 7.58
N GLU A 80 -6.78 12.95 6.93
CA GLU A 80 -6.44 14.30 6.43
C GLU A 80 -7.12 14.60 5.08
N LEU A 81 -7.65 13.58 4.40
CA LEU A 81 -8.35 13.76 3.12
C LEU A 81 -9.63 14.55 3.33
N ARG A 82 -9.86 15.51 2.45
CA ARG A 82 -11.11 16.26 2.39
C ARG A 82 -11.67 16.16 1.00
N VAL A 83 -12.95 15.81 0.93
CA VAL A 83 -13.76 15.99 -0.29
C VAL A 83 -13.69 17.48 -0.63
N GLN A 84 -13.23 17.81 -1.83
CA GLN A 84 -13.05 19.21 -2.22
C GLN A 84 -14.40 19.90 -2.29
N ASP A 85 -14.53 20.97 -1.53
CA ASP A 85 -15.63 21.90 -1.70
C ASP A 85 -15.33 22.79 -2.92
N MET A 86 -16.06 22.53 -4.00
CA MET A 86 -15.95 23.28 -5.26
C MET A 86 -16.44 24.73 -5.12
N GLU A 87 -17.05 25.10 -3.99
CA GLU A 87 -17.47 26.47 -3.71
C GLU A 87 -16.36 27.32 -3.06
N ALA A 88 -15.28 26.69 -2.58
CA ALA A 88 -14.17 27.40 -1.95
C ALA A 88 -13.26 28.08 -3.00
N PRO A 89 -13.10 29.42 -2.97
CA PRO A 89 -12.33 30.15 -3.97
C PRO A 89 -10.80 30.08 -3.77
N ASP A 90 -10.30 29.48 -2.68
CA ASP A 90 -8.87 29.51 -2.36
C ASP A 90 -8.10 28.34 -2.99
N LEU A 91 -7.24 28.66 -3.95
CA LEU A 91 -6.32 27.73 -4.61
C LEU A 91 -5.32 27.10 -3.63
N SER A 92 -5.00 27.77 -2.53
CA SER A 92 -4.08 27.27 -1.49
C SER A 92 -4.58 25.95 -0.88
N ASP A 93 -5.88 25.86 -0.60
CA ASP A 93 -6.51 24.66 -0.04
C ASP A 93 -6.53 23.51 -1.04
N GLN A 94 -6.67 23.82 -2.34
CA GLN A 94 -6.61 22.82 -3.41
C GLN A 94 -5.21 22.20 -3.52
N PHE A 95 -4.16 23.01 -3.47
CA PHE A 95 -2.77 22.52 -3.47
C PHE A 95 -2.43 21.71 -2.21
N ALA A 96 -2.95 22.12 -1.04
CA ALA A 96 -2.80 21.36 0.19
C ALA A 96 -3.41 19.95 0.05
N GLN A 97 -4.60 19.83 -0.53
CA GLN A 97 -5.24 18.54 -0.78
C GLN A 97 -4.49 17.68 -1.81
N VAL A 98 -3.88 18.26 -2.85
CA VAL A 98 -3.03 17.49 -3.79
C VAL A 98 -1.85 16.84 -3.05
N ARG A 99 -1.21 17.57 -2.12
CA ARG A 99 -0.10 17.02 -1.32
C ARG A 99 -0.56 15.88 -0.42
N VAL A 100 -1.72 16.02 0.22
CA VAL A 100 -2.31 14.97 1.06
C VAL A 100 -2.65 13.73 0.22
N ARG A 101 -3.35 13.89 -0.92
CA ARG A 101 -3.68 12.78 -1.83
C ARG A 101 -2.44 12.02 -2.32
N THR A 102 -1.39 12.75 -2.67
CA THR A 102 -0.11 12.14 -3.09
C THR A 102 0.55 11.37 -1.94
N LYS A 103 0.53 11.91 -0.71
CA LYS A 103 1.03 11.22 0.49
C LYS A 103 0.25 9.93 0.74
N VAL A 104 -1.08 9.99 0.68
CA VAL A 104 -1.95 8.81 0.87
C VAL A 104 -1.70 7.76 -0.21
N ALA A 105 -1.60 8.15 -1.49
CA ALA A 105 -1.31 7.21 -2.58
C ALA A 105 0.02 6.48 -2.37
N ARG A 106 1.06 7.18 -1.89
CA ARG A 106 2.35 6.57 -1.57
C ARG A 106 2.26 5.59 -0.40
N LEU A 107 1.48 5.91 0.62
CA LEU A 107 1.25 5.00 1.76
C LEU A 107 0.44 3.77 1.35
N ALA A 108 -0.58 3.94 0.51
CA ALA A 108 -1.34 2.83 -0.06
C ALA A 108 -0.42 1.91 -0.88
N ARG A 109 0.45 2.48 -1.72
CA ARG A 109 1.45 1.72 -2.46
C ARG A 109 2.44 0.98 -1.56
N ALA A 110 2.90 1.64 -0.49
CA ALA A 110 3.80 1.02 0.47
C ALA A 110 3.13 -0.18 1.17
N ALA A 111 1.90 -0.01 1.65
CA ALA A 111 1.11 -1.07 2.26
C ALA A 111 0.87 -2.23 1.28
N GLU A 112 0.52 -1.95 0.02
CA GLU A 112 0.33 -2.98 -1.02
C GLU A 112 1.62 -3.80 -1.23
N LEU A 113 2.78 -3.15 -1.32
CA LEU A 113 4.06 -3.85 -1.48
C LEU A 113 4.38 -4.76 -0.29
N VAL A 114 4.05 -4.34 0.94
CA VAL A 114 4.18 -5.19 2.13
C VAL A 114 3.18 -6.35 2.07
N GLY A 115 1.94 -6.12 1.65
CA GLY A 115 0.93 -7.17 1.45
C GLY A 115 1.37 -8.22 0.41
N VAL A 116 1.91 -7.77 -0.73
CA VAL A 116 2.51 -8.65 -1.75
C VAL A 116 3.69 -9.45 -1.17
N ARG A 117 4.51 -8.83 -0.31
CA ARG A 117 5.60 -9.52 0.37
C ARG A 117 5.07 -10.59 1.33
N VAL A 118 4.06 -10.30 2.15
CA VAL A 118 3.39 -11.29 3.02
C VAL A 118 2.87 -12.47 2.19
N ALA A 119 2.15 -12.17 1.10
CA ALA A 119 1.53 -13.18 0.24
C ALA A 119 2.53 -14.20 -0.33
N ARG A 120 3.79 -13.81 -0.58
CA ARG A 120 4.85 -14.70 -1.06
C ARG A 120 5.29 -15.75 -0.03
N TYR A 121 5.04 -15.50 1.26
CA TYR A 121 5.42 -16.38 2.36
C TYR A 121 4.25 -17.21 2.92
N LEU A 122 3.05 -17.04 2.37
CA LEU A 122 1.88 -17.82 2.76
C LEU A 122 1.99 -19.27 2.27
N LEU A 123 1.48 -20.19 3.08
CA LEU A 123 1.35 -21.59 2.67
C LEU A 123 0.15 -21.79 1.72
N PRO A 124 0.14 -22.91 0.97
CA PRO A 124 -1.05 -23.32 0.24
C PRO A 124 -2.29 -23.39 1.16
N GLY A 125 -3.34 -22.64 0.81
CA GLY A 125 -4.59 -22.56 1.57
C GLY A 125 -4.65 -21.38 2.55
N GLU A 126 -3.55 -20.66 2.78
CA GLU A 126 -3.57 -19.39 3.49
C GLU A 126 -3.89 -18.26 2.49
N ALA A 127 -4.75 -17.34 2.92
CA ALA A 127 -5.14 -16.18 2.12
C ALA A 127 -4.55 -14.90 2.73
N PRO A 128 -4.11 -13.94 1.90
CA PRO A 128 -3.73 -12.64 2.41
C PRO A 128 -4.95 -11.93 3.03
N PRO A 129 -4.73 -10.98 3.95
CA PRO A 129 -5.81 -10.15 4.48
C PRO A 129 -6.51 -9.38 3.35
N ASP A 130 -7.84 -9.49 3.31
CA ASP A 130 -8.65 -9.01 2.19
C ASP A 130 -8.99 -7.51 2.29
N GLY A 131 -8.73 -6.79 1.20
CA GLY A 131 -9.05 -5.38 0.95
C GLY A 131 -8.91 -4.37 2.11
N PRO A 132 -7.82 -4.34 2.91
CA PRO A 132 -7.70 -3.36 4.00
C PRO A 132 -7.41 -1.94 3.50
N ILE A 133 -6.71 -1.80 2.36
CA ILE A 133 -6.37 -0.49 1.77
C ILE A 133 -7.64 0.15 1.19
N GLU A 134 -8.41 -0.61 0.43
CA GLU A 134 -9.68 -0.20 -0.17
C GLU A 134 -10.67 0.23 0.90
N ARG A 135 -10.89 -0.62 1.92
CA ARG A 135 -11.79 -0.29 3.04
C ARG A 135 -11.39 0.99 3.77
N CYS A 136 -10.10 1.21 3.99
CA CYS A 136 -9.58 2.43 4.61
C CYS A 136 -9.95 3.67 3.78
N LEU A 137 -9.77 3.62 2.46
CA LEU A 137 -10.02 4.76 1.58
C LEU A 137 -11.51 4.99 1.33
N GLU A 138 -12.29 3.93 1.14
CA GLU A 138 -13.73 3.99 0.96
C GLU A 138 -14.42 4.62 2.17
N THR A 139 -13.95 4.31 3.39
CA THR A 139 -14.44 4.93 4.63
C THR A 139 -14.20 6.45 4.65
N ALA A 140 -13.15 6.93 3.98
CA ALA A 140 -12.86 8.34 3.80
C ALA A 140 -13.59 8.97 2.58
N GLY A 141 -14.29 8.18 1.76
CA GLY A 141 -14.95 8.63 0.53
C GLY A 141 -14.03 8.70 -0.69
N PHE A 142 -12.93 7.96 -0.68
CA PHE A 142 -11.92 7.97 -1.73
C PHE A 142 -11.63 6.57 -2.27
N GLU A 143 -11.13 6.50 -3.49
CA GLU A 143 -10.61 5.29 -4.13
C GLU A 143 -9.17 5.52 -4.58
N TRP A 144 -8.41 4.43 -4.67
CA TRP A 144 -7.03 4.46 -5.17
C TRP A 144 -6.94 3.62 -6.44
N ASN A 145 -6.29 4.17 -7.46
CA ASN A 145 -6.17 3.53 -8.76
C ASN A 145 -5.02 2.51 -8.87
N GLY A 146 -4.35 2.17 -7.76
CA GLY A 146 -3.15 1.33 -7.73
C GLY A 146 -1.84 2.06 -8.08
N GLY A 147 -1.92 3.36 -8.40
CA GLY A 147 -0.81 4.21 -8.84
C GLY A 147 -0.46 5.31 -7.82
N ASP A 148 -0.26 6.53 -8.29
CA ASP A 148 0.17 7.68 -7.52
C ASP A 148 -0.98 8.64 -7.14
N MET A 149 -2.23 8.26 -7.44
CA MET A 149 -3.38 9.14 -7.28
C MET A 149 -4.52 8.48 -6.50
N VAL A 150 -5.07 9.25 -5.56
CA VAL A 150 -6.30 8.94 -4.83
C VAL A 150 -7.38 9.92 -5.32
N THR A 151 -8.54 9.39 -5.71
CA THR A 151 -9.66 10.14 -6.27
C THR A 151 -10.88 10.05 -5.36
N GLU A 152 -11.72 11.08 -5.36
CA GLU A 152 -13.01 11.03 -4.66
C GLU A 152 -13.91 10.00 -5.34
N ILE A 153 -14.62 9.19 -4.55
CA ILE A 153 -15.64 8.29 -5.08
C ILE A 153 -16.80 9.15 -5.58
N TRP A 154 -17.03 9.11 -6.90
CA TRP A 154 -18.07 9.88 -7.56
C TRP A 154 -19.47 9.46 -7.07
N SER A 155 -20.08 10.33 -6.27
CA SER A 155 -21.49 10.22 -5.86
C SER A 155 -22.40 11.18 -6.65
N ALA A 156 -23.72 10.97 -6.56
CA ALA A 156 -24.71 11.86 -7.19
C ALA A 156 -24.53 13.35 -6.80
N ASP A 157 -24.05 13.62 -5.59
CA ASP A 157 -23.74 14.98 -5.13
C ASP A 157 -22.59 15.61 -5.92
N HIS A 158 -21.58 14.83 -6.31
CA HIS A 158 -20.46 15.32 -7.13
C HIS A 158 -20.93 15.73 -8.52
N GLU A 159 -21.88 14.98 -9.08
CA GLU A 159 -22.46 15.28 -10.40
C GLU A 159 -23.37 16.51 -10.39
N GLN A 160 -24.12 16.71 -9.30
CA GLN A 160 -24.87 17.93 -9.07
C GLN A 160 -23.93 19.14 -8.91
N ARG A 161 -22.89 19.03 -8.08
CA ARG A 161 -21.88 20.10 -7.90
C ARG A 161 -21.13 20.44 -9.18
N ARG A 162 -20.74 19.45 -9.99
CA ARG A 162 -20.11 19.67 -11.30
C ARG A 162 -21.02 20.46 -12.25
N ARG A 163 -22.32 20.14 -12.27
CA ARG A 163 -23.30 20.88 -13.09
C ARG A 163 -23.40 22.33 -12.65
N GLU A 164 -23.46 22.59 -11.34
CA GLU A 164 -23.54 23.95 -10.79
C GLU A 164 -22.26 24.76 -11.07
N ALA A 165 -21.08 24.16 -10.91
CA ALA A 165 -19.80 24.79 -11.25
C ALA A 165 -19.69 25.15 -12.75
N LEU A 166 -20.13 24.25 -13.64
CA LEU A 166 -20.16 24.52 -15.09
C LEU A 166 -21.12 25.65 -15.46
N VAL A 167 -22.26 25.75 -14.77
CA VAL A 167 -23.20 26.87 -14.95
C VAL A 167 -22.58 28.18 -14.48
N LYS A 168 -21.95 28.21 -13.29
CA LYS A 168 -21.22 29.37 -12.78
C LYS A 168 -20.14 29.80 -13.79
N LEU A 169 -19.29 28.89 -14.26
CA LEU A 169 -18.19 29.18 -15.18
C LEU A 169 -18.67 29.76 -16.52
N ARG A 170 -19.72 29.19 -17.12
CA ARG A 170 -20.36 29.72 -18.33
C ARG A 170 -20.93 31.12 -18.12
N SER A 171 -21.48 31.39 -16.92
CA SER A 171 -22.00 32.72 -16.58
C SER A 171 -20.87 33.75 -16.45
N THR A 172 -19.73 33.39 -15.86
CA THR A 172 -18.55 34.26 -15.74
C THR A 172 -17.93 34.54 -17.10
N GLU A 173 -17.78 33.53 -17.96
CA GLU A 173 -17.28 33.69 -19.34
C GLU A 173 -18.20 34.60 -20.16
N ARG A 174 -19.52 34.42 -20.05
CA ARG A 174 -20.49 35.28 -20.73
C ARG A 174 -20.41 36.73 -20.23
N ASN A 175 -20.27 36.94 -18.93
CA ASN A 175 -20.12 38.28 -18.35
C ASN A 175 -18.80 38.94 -18.78
N ARG A 176 -17.71 38.16 -18.91
CA ARG A 176 -16.41 38.64 -19.40
C ARG A 176 -16.46 39.07 -20.87
N ILE A 177 -17.20 38.36 -21.71
CA ILE A 177 -17.41 38.71 -23.13
C ILE A 177 -18.36 39.93 -23.27
N SER A 178 -19.21 40.20 -22.27
CA SER A 178 -20.21 41.26 -22.31
C SER A 178 -19.74 42.60 -21.71
N GLN A 179 -18.54 42.68 -21.14
CA GLN A 179 -17.94 43.95 -20.73
C GLN A 179 -17.25 44.58 -21.95
N PRO A 180 -17.71 45.74 -22.46
CA PRO A 180 -16.98 46.46 -23.49
C PRO A 180 -15.66 46.95 -22.89
N GLU A 181 -14.57 46.86 -23.64
CA GLU A 181 -13.34 47.59 -23.32
C GLU A 181 -13.70 49.07 -23.18
N VAL A 182 -13.74 49.57 -21.94
CA VAL A 182 -13.70 51.00 -21.70
C VAL A 182 -12.29 51.42 -22.07
N THR A 183 -12.10 51.74 -23.34
CA THR A 183 -10.96 52.55 -23.78
C THR A 183 -11.12 53.91 -23.14
N ASP A 184 -10.36 54.16 -22.08
CA ASP A 184 -10.12 55.50 -21.57
C ASP A 184 -9.47 56.32 -22.69
N ALA A 185 -10.28 57.15 -23.35
CA ALA A 185 -9.83 58.18 -24.26
C ALA A 185 -9.98 59.54 -23.57
N GLU A 186 -8.80 60.09 -23.23
CA GLU A 186 -8.44 61.49 -22.92
C GLU A 186 -9.05 62.18 -21.69
#